data_AF-E0W1P1-F1
#
_entry.id   AF-E0W1P1-F1
#
_cell.length_a   1.000
_cell.length_b   1.000
_cell.length_c   1.000
_cell.angle_alpha   90.00
_cell.angle_beta   90.00
_cell.angle_gamma   90.00
#
_symmetry.space_group_name_H-M   'P 1'
#
loop_
_entity.id
_entity.type
_entity.pdbx_description
1 polymer ?
#
loop_
_entity_poly.entity_id
_entity_poly.type
_entity_poly.pdbx_seq_one_letter_code
_entity_poly.pdbx_strand_id
1 'polypeptide(L)'
;MRNVCLIERMMNIQLNLEDLFQKALNSPQHLSRIQAVLDKMSKHPDFTTRVLLMRKLPRLALLCAGENQSEHVNTRLWPLILSCLNDKNEEVRKSCEVSLLVFIKEKLLDQEVITEKVCPSIVKICKEDGFASTVAVSIIRIR
;
A
#
# COMPACT_ATOMS: atom_id res chain seq x y z
N MET A 1 -20.90 15.11 0.36
CA MET A 1 -20.61 15.36 -1.07
C MET A 1 -19.39 16.25 -1.33
N ARG A 2 -19.13 17.34 -0.58
CA ARG A 2 -17.97 18.23 -0.81
C ARG A 2 -16.58 17.58 -0.61
N ASN A 3 -16.47 16.55 0.24
CA ASN A 3 -15.20 15.84 0.49
C ASN A 3 -14.81 14.84 -0.62
N VAL A 4 -15.78 14.30 -1.37
CA VAL A 4 -15.51 13.39 -2.51
C VAL A 4 -14.92 14.18 -3.68
N CYS A 5 -15.47 15.37 -3.93
CA CYS A 5 -14.98 16.29 -4.96
C CYS A 5 -13.54 16.78 -4.72
N LEU A 6 -13.08 16.89 -3.45
CA LEU A 6 -11.70 17.23 -3.14
C LEU A 6 -10.73 16.07 -3.41
N ILE A 7 -11.13 14.82 -3.15
CA ILE A 7 -10.30 13.63 -3.45
C ILE A 7 -10.19 13.44 -4.97
N GLU A 8 -11.30 13.55 -5.68
CA GLU A 8 -11.33 13.52 -7.15
C GLU A 8 -10.53 14.69 -7.76
N ARG A 9 -10.63 15.90 -7.19
CA ARG A 9 -9.80 17.04 -7.63
C ARG A 9 -8.33 16.91 -7.26
N MET A 10 -7.96 16.26 -6.16
CA MET A 10 -6.56 15.95 -5.85
C MET A 10 -6.00 14.87 -6.78
N MET A 11 -6.85 14.00 -7.33
CA MET A 11 -6.49 13.05 -8.39
C MET A 11 -6.46 13.67 -9.80
N ASN A 12 -7.29 14.67 -10.08
CA ASN A 12 -7.39 15.32 -11.40
C ASN A 12 -6.55 16.59 -11.56
N ILE A 13 -6.16 17.25 -10.48
CA ILE A 13 -5.15 18.30 -10.52
C ILE A 13 -3.81 17.57 -10.51
N GLN A 14 -2.97 17.94 -11.46
CA GLN A 14 -1.60 17.52 -11.77
C GLN A 14 -0.60 17.71 -10.60
N LEU A 15 -0.99 17.35 -9.38
CA LEU A 15 -0.19 17.31 -8.18
C LEU A 15 0.23 15.85 -7.97
N ASN A 16 1.52 15.59 -8.16
CA ASN A 16 2.10 14.29 -7.91
C ASN A 16 1.95 13.98 -6.41
N LEU A 17 1.13 12.99 -6.07
CA LEU A 17 0.95 12.52 -4.68
C LEU A 17 2.30 12.22 -4.02
N GLU A 18 3.27 11.71 -4.79
CA GLU A 18 4.63 11.43 -4.35
C GLU A 18 5.36 12.73 -3.94
N ASP A 19 5.26 13.81 -4.72
CA ASP A 19 5.90 15.10 -4.40
C ASP A 19 5.27 15.75 -3.15
N LEU A 20 3.95 15.65 -3.03
CA LEU A 20 3.24 16.14 -1.84
C LEU A 20 3.63 15.34 -0.60
N PHE A 21 3.71 14.01 -0.75
CA PHE A 21 4.10 13.11 0.33
C PHE A 21 5.55 13.39 0.75
N GLN A 22 6.47 13.51 -0.20
CA GLN A 22 7.87 13.85 0.06
C GLN A 22 8.01 15.16 0.83
N LYS A 23 7.30 16.22 0.41
CA LYS A 23 7.30 17.50 1.14
C LYS A 23 6.70 17.37 2.54
N ALA A 24 5.73 16.48 2.71
CA ALA A 24 5.05 16.26 3.99
C ALA A 24 5.86 15.40 4.98
N LEU A 25 6.82 14.59 4.53
CA LEU A 25 7.65 13.76 5.43
C LEU A 25 8.38 14.61 6.48
N ASN A 26 8.72 15.85 6.16
CA ASN A 26 9.36 16.81 7.06
C ASN A 26 8.38 17.60 7.94
N SER A 27 7.07 17.32 7.86
CA SER A 27 6.01 18.03 8.62
C SER A 27 4.94 17.05 9.11
N PRO A 28 4.91 16.72 10.42
CA PRO A 28 3.94 15.76 10.97
C PRO A 28 2.47 16.14 10.70
N GLN A 29 2.17 17.44 10.67
CA GLN A 29 0.82 17.94 10.38
C GLN A 29 0.42 17.70 8.91
N HIS A 30 1.37 17.82 7.97
CA HIS A 30 1.09 17.53 6.57
C HIS A 30 1.03 16.01 6.33
N LEU A 31 1.90 15.25 6.98
CA LEU A 31 1.93 13.80 6.86
C LEU A 31 0.62 13.17 7.35
N SER A 32 0.08 13.64 8.49
CA SER A 32 -1.22 13.19 9.00
C SER A 32 -2.39 13.52 8.07
N ARG A 33 -2.37 14.67 7.38
CA ARG A 33 -3.37 15.02 6.37
C ARG A 33 -3.31 14.09 5.17
N ILE A 34 -2.11 13.80 4.67
CA ILE A 34 -1.94 12.87 3.55
C ILE A 34 -2.36 11.46 3.97
N GLN A 35 -2.00 11.01 5.17
CA GLN A 35 -2.46 9.72 5.68
C GLN A 35 -3.99 9.63 5.68
N ALA A 36 -4.69 10.66 6.12
CA ALA A 36 -6.16 10.69 6.08
C ALA A 36 -6.72 10.60 4.65
N VAL A 37 -5.99 11.06 3.63
CA VAL A 37 -6.36 10.88 2.22
C VAL A 37 -6.12 9.43 1.79
N LEU A 38 -4.97 8.84 2.13
CA LEU A 38 -4.66 7.43 1.82
C LEU A 38 -5.68 6.48 2.45
N ASP A 39 -6.05 6.71 3.72
CA ASP A 39 -7.07 5.95 4.42
C ASP A 39 -8.44 6.04 3.72
N LYS A 40 -8.82 7.22 3.24
CA LYS A 40 -10.07 7.41 2.47
C LYS A 40 -10.00 6.72 1.12
N MET A 41 -8.87 6.78 0.42
CA MET A 41 -8.68 6.08 -0.85
C MET A 41 -8.81 4.56 -0.68
N SER A 42 -8.25 3.98 0.39
CA SER A 42 -8.33 2.54 0.65
C SER A 42 -9.76 2.02 0.88
N LYS A 43 -10.66 2.89 1.34
CA LYS A 43 -12.07 2.58 1.62
C LYS A 43 -13.02 3.14 0.56
N HIS A 44 -12.49 3.68 -0.53
CA HIS A 44 -13.30 4.31 -1.56
C HIS A 44 -14.20 3.27 -2.24
N PRO A 45 -15.49 3.58 -2.51
CA PRO A 45 -16.40 2.62 -3.14
C PRO A 45 -15.94 2.22 -4.54
N ASP A 46 -15.37 3.15 -5.31
CA ASP A 46 -14.79 2.86 -6.62
C ASP A 46 -13.48 2.09 -6.48
N PHE A 47 -13.43 0.91 -7.09
CA PHE A 47 -12.26 0.03 -7.08
C PHE A 47 -11.08 0.65 -7.83
N THR A 48 -11.30 1.50 -8.84
CA THR A 48 -10.21 2.13 -9.59
C THR A 48 -9.38 3.06 -8.71
N THR A 49 -10.00 3.75 -7.75
CA THR A 49 -9.31 4.57 -6.74
C THR A 49 -8.46 3.70 -5.81
N ARG A 50 -8.95 2.52 -5.41
CA ARG A 50 -8.22 1.58 -4.57
C ARG A 50 -7.03 0.97 -5.31
N VAL A 51 -7.21 0.60 -6.59
CA VAL A 51 -6.13 0.17 -7.48
C VAL A 51 -5.07 1.27 -7.61
N LEU A 52 -5.47 2.52 -7.84
CA LEU A 52 -4.55 3.65 -7.93
C LEU A 52 -3.73 3.80 -6.65
N LEU A 53 -4.36 3.72 -5.47
CA LEU A 53 -3.66 3.74 -4.19
C LEU A 53 -2.61 2.63 -4.13
N MET A 54 -3.00 1.38 -4.44
CA MET A 54 -2.06 0.25 -4.43
C MET A 54 -0.87 0.51 -5.34
N ARG A 55 -1.07 1.01 -6.55
CA ARG A 55 0.03 1.34 -7.48
C ARG A 55 0.97 2.44 -6.96
N LYS A 56 0.48 3.35 -6.11
CA LYS A 56 1.28 4.45 -5.56
C LYS A 56 2.03 4.09 -4.29
N LEU A 57 1.48 3.21 -3.45
CA LEU A 57 2.06 2.85 -2.15
C LEU A 57 3.55 2.43 -2.17
N PRO A 58 4.03 1.62 -3.14
CA PRO A 58 5.44 1.24 -3.17
C PRO A 58 6.39 2.44 -3.22
N ARG A 59 6.07 3.45 -4.03
CA ARG A 59 6.88 4.67 -4.10
C ARG A 59 6.82 5.48 -2.82
N LEU A 60 5.64 5.60 -2.20
CA LEU A 60 5.53 6.30 -0.91
C LEU A 60 6.36 5.62 0.19
N ALA A 61 6.38 4.28 0.21
CA ALA A 61 7.17 3.52 1.16
C ALA A 61 8.69 3.67 0.93
N LEU A 62 9.13 3.71 -0.33
CA LEU A 62 10.52 4.00 -0.68
C LEU A 62 10.94 5.41 -0.26
N LEU A 63 10.08 6.42 -0.42
CA LEU A 63 10.33 7.78 0.06
C LEU A 63 10.50 7.80 1.58
N CYS A 64 9.63 7.08 2.33
CA CYS A 64 9.78 6.95 3.78
C CYS A 64 11.14 6.32 4.16
N ALA A 65 11.54 5.25 3.47
CA ALA A 65 12.81 4.58 3.74
C ALA A 65 14.02 5.50 3.49
N GLY A 66 13.99 6.31 2.43
CA GLY A 66 15.04 7.27 2.11
C GLY A 66 15.19 8.40 3.14
N GLU A 67 14.11 8.77 3.81
CA GLU A 67 14.08 9.84 4.84
C GLU A 67 14.17 9.31 6.29
N ASN A 68 14.60 8.06 6.48
CA ASN A 68 14.65 7.38 7.79
C ASN A 68 13.30 7.33 8.54
N GLN A 69 12.19 7.28 7.81
CA GLN A 69 10.82 7.17 8.32
C GLN A 69 10.27 5.73 8.22
N SER A 70 11.12 4.72 8.45
CA SER A 70 10.73 3.29 8.36
C SER A 70 9.57 2.93 9.30
N GLU A 71 9.49 3.56 10.47
CA GLU A 71 8.36 3.42 11.38
C GLU A 71 7.02 3.81 10.73
N HIS A 72 7.01 4.83 9.86
CA HIS A 72 5.81 5.23 9.14
C HIS A 72 5.35 4.16 8.14
N VAL A 73 6.30 3.47 7.50
CA VAL A 73 5.98 2.33 6.62
C VAL A 73 5.25 1.25 7.41
N ASN A 74 5.83 0.83 8.53
CA ASN A 74 5.29 -0.25 9.36
C ASN A 74 3.94 0.12 10.02
N THR A 75 3.79 1.35 10.51
CA THR A 75 2.61 1.75 11.29
C THR A 75 1.47 2.31 10.46
N ARG A 76 1.73 2.80 9.24
CA ARG A 76 0.73 3.52 8.43
C ARG A 76 0.53 2.97 7.03
N LEU A 77 1.60 2.72 6.28
CA LEU A 77 1.47 2.24 4.90
C LEU A 77 1.20 0.74 4.83
N TRP A 78 1.83 -0.04 5.70
CA TRP A 78 1.66 -1.49 5.77
C TRP A 78 0.21 -1.92 6.07
N PRO A 79 -0.52 -1.32 7.03
CA PRO A 79 -1.94 -1.63 7.25
C PRO A 79 -2.83 -1.44 6.02
N LEU A 80 -2.49 -0.51 5.12
CA LEU A 80 -3.25 -0.30 3.88
C LEU A 80 -3.09 -1.49 2.94
N ILE A 81 -1.87 -2.02 2.79
CA ILE A 81 -1.60 -3.24 2.01
C ILE A 81 -2.40 -4.41 2.58
N LEU A 82 -2.31 -4.65 3.89
CA LEU A 82 -3.06 -5.74 4.53
C LEU A 82 -4.57 -5.65 4.30
N SER A 83 -5.13 -4.43 4.34
CA SER A 83 -6.56 -4.23 4.11
C SER A 83 -6.98 -4.57 2.68
N CYS A 84 -6.14 -4.27 1.69
CA CYS A 84 -6.44 -4.48 0.28
C CYS A 84 -6.08 -5.88 -0.23
N LEU A 85 -5.29 -6.66 0.51
CA LEU A 85 -5.03 -8.08 0.17
C LEU A 85 -6.29 -8.94 0.18
N ASN A 86 -7.27 -8.61 1.04
CA ASN A 86 -8.57 -9.29 1.11
C ASN A 86 -9.69 -8.46 0.46
N ASP A 87 -9.38 -7.57 -0.48
CA ASP A 87 -10.40 -6.75 -1.15
C ASP A 87 -11.39 -7.64 -1.93
N LYS A 88 -12.66 -7.23 -1.94
CA LYS A 88 -13.72 -7.93 -2.68
C LYS A 88 -13.46 -7.93 -4.19
N ASN A 89 -12.80 -6.90 -4.70
CA ASN A 89 -12.46 -6.76 -6.11
C ASN A 89 -11.11 -7.41 -6.43
N GLU A 90 -11.09 -8.27 -7.44
CA GLU A 90 -9.90 -9.02 -7.86
C GLU A 90 -8.76 -8.13 -8.38
N GLU A 91 -9.07 -7.04 -9.09
CA GLU A 91 -8.05 -6.13 -9.61
C GLU A 91 -7.32 -5.39 -8.47
N VAL A 92 -8.06 -5.03 -7.41
CA VAL A 92 -7.46 -4.46 -6.21
C VAL A 92 -6.51 -5.46 -5.54
N ARG A 93 -6.94 -6.73 -5.38
CA ARG A 93 -6.07 -7.79 -4.83
C ARG A 93 -4.81 -8.00 -5.66
N LYS A 94 -4.94 -8.14 -6.98
CA LYS A 94 -3.79 -8.27 -7.89
C LYS A 94 -2.84 -7.08 -7.82
N SER A 95 -3.37 -5.85 -7.81
CA SER A 95 -2.54 -4.66 -7.66
C SER A 95 -1.87 -4.60 -6.29
N CYS A 96 -2.54 -5.07 -5.23
CA CYS A 96 -2.01 -5.15 -3.88
C CYS A 96 -0.85 -6.16 -3.80
N GLU A 97 -0.99 -7.32 -4.44
CA GLU A 97 0.08 -8.33 -4.54
C GLU A 97 1.33 -7.79 -5.24
N VAL A 98 1.16 -7.05 -6.34
CA VAL A 98 2.28 -6.39 -7.03
C VAL A 98 2.98 -5.38 -6.13
N SER A 99 2.23 -4.61 -5.34
CA SER A 99 2.79 -3.65 -4.40
C SER A 99 3.50 -4.32 -3.23
N LEU A 100 2.91 -5.38 -2.68
CA LEU A 100 3.50 -6.20 -1.62
C LEU A 100 4.83 -6.82 -2.06
N LEU A 101 4.94 -7.26 -3.33
CA LEU A 101 6.21 -7.75 -3.88
C LEU A 101 7.33 -6.71 -3.78
N VAL A 102 7.03 -5.44 -4.02
CA VAL A 102 8.03 -4.36 -3.89
C VAL A 102 8.41 -4.18 -2.43
N PHE A 103 7.44 -4.14 -1.51
CA PHE A 103 7.72 -4.04 -0.06
C PHE A 103 8.67 -5.14 0.41
N ILE A 104 8.46 -6.38 -0.06
CA ILE A 104 9.27 -7.53 0.28
C ILE A 104 10.68 -7.43 -0.37
N LYS A 105 10.76 -7.12 -1.67
CA LYS A 105 12.04 -7.05 -2.40
C LYS A 105 12.95 -5.94 -1.87
N GLU A 106 12.37 -4.81 -1.53
CA GLU A 106 13.08 -3.63 -1.01
C GLU A 106 13.31 -3.72 0.51
N LYS A 107 12.99 -4.86 1.15
CA LYS A 107 13.16 -5.11 2.59
C LYS A 107 12.52 -4.03 3.47
N LEU A 108 11.36 -3.53 3.04
CA LEU A 108 10.59 -2.50 3.74
C LEU A 108 9.75 -3.06 4.89
N LEU A 109 9.75 -4.39 5.07
CA LEU A 109 9.05 -5.09 6.12
C LEU A 109 10.03 -5.93 6.91
N ASP A 110 9.86 -5.94 8.23
CA ASP A 110 10.63 -6.80 9.11
C ASP A 110 10.29 -8.28 8.88
N GLN A 111 11.27 -9.15 9.11
CA GLN A 111 11.12 -10.59 8.91
C GLN A 111 9.95 -11.16 9.72
N GLU A 112 9.73 -10.66 10.94
CA GLU A 112 8.61 -11.04 11.80
C GLU A 112 7.27 -10.73 11.12
N VAL A 113 7.11 -9.53 10.56
CA VAL A 113 5.90 -9.12 9.82
C VAL A 113 5.66 -10.04 8.61
N ILE A 114 6.72 -10.37 7.87
CA ILE A 114 6.65 -11.31 6.75
C ILE A 114 6.14 -12.67 7.23
N THR A 115 6.75 -13.22 8.27
CA THR A 115 6.42 -14.57 8.76
C THR A 115 5.04 -14.66 9.40
N GLU A 116 4.63 -13.66 10.18
CA GLU A 116 3.42 -13.72 11.00
C GLU A 116 2.18 -13.18 10.31
N LYS A 117 2.32 -12.25 9.35
CA LYS A 117 1.19 -11.56 8.71
C LYS A 117 1.12 -11.84 7.21
N VAL A 118 2.25 -11.73 6.52
CA VAL A 118 2.30 -11.86 5.05
C VAL A 118 2.11 -13.32 4.63
N CYS A 119 2.90 -14.24 5.16
CA CYS A 119 2.85 -15.66 4.83
C CYS A 119 1.45 -16.26 5.04
N PRO A 120 0.77 -16.08 6.19
CA PRO A 120 -0.59 -16.61 6.37
C PRO A 120 -1.60 -16.05 5.37
N SER A 121 -1.52 -14.76 5.04
CA SER A 121 -2.41 -14.11 4.08
C SER A 121 -2.23 -14.68 2.67
N ILE A 122 -0.98 -14.90 2.25
CA ILE A 122 -0.68 -15.52 0.95
C ILE A 122 -1.12 -16.98 0.90
N VAL A 123 -0.88 -17.76 1.96
CA VAL A 123 -1.35 -19.15 2.02
C VAL A 123 -2.87 -19.21 1.87
N LYS A 124 -3.60 -18.27 2.48
CA LYS A 124 -5.05 -18.16 2.31
C LYS A 124 -5.42 -17.85 0.86
N ILE A 125 -4.78 -16.85 0.24
CA ILE A 125 -5.03 -16.49 -1.17
C ILE A 125 -4.75 -17.67 -2.10
N CYS A 126 -3.61 -18.36 -1.94
CA CYS A 126 -3.26 -19.52 -2.77
C CYS A 126 -4.27 -20.68 -2.63
N LYS A 127 -4.88 -20.86 -1.45
CA LYS A 127 -5.93 -21.86 -1.24
C LYS A 127 -7.25 -21.48 -1.91
N GLU A 128 -7.56 -20.18 -1.96
CA GLU A 128 -8.80 -19.66 -2.56
C GLU A 128 -8.70 -19.60 -4.10
N ASP A 129 -7.55 -19.19 -4.64
CA ASP A 129 -7.37 -18.95 -6.09
C ASP A 129 -6.79 -20.16 -6.86
N GLY A 130 -6.39 -21.25 -6.18
CA GLY A 130 -5.89 -22.48 -6.81
C GLY A 130 -4.55 -22.36 -7.56
N PHE A 131 -3.96 -21.15 -7.62
CA PHE A 131 -2.65 -20.84 -8.19
C PHE A 131 -1.71 -20.32 -7.09
N ALA A 132 -0.42 -20.62 -7.22
CA ALA A 132 0.61 -19.99 -6.40
C ALA A 132 0.74 -18.51 -6.79
N SER A 133 0.27 -17.61 -5.92
CA SER A 133 0.49 -16.16 -6.08
C SER A 133 1.97 -15.86 -6.34
N THR A 134 2.28 -14.93 -7.24
CA THR A 134 3.65 -14.46 -7.52
C THR A 134 4.38 -14.02 -6.24
N VAL A 135 3.63 -13.56 -5.23
CA VAL A 135 4.16 -13.22 -3.91
C VAL A 135 4.70 -14.44 -3.18
N ALA A 136 3.99 -15.58 -3.23
CA ALA A 136 4.41 -16.83 -2.60
C ALA A 136 5.77 -17.29 -3.13
N VAL A 137 5.97 -17.23 -4.45
CA VAL A 137 7.23 -17.61 -5.11
C VAL A 137 8.37 -16.69 -4.65
N SER A 138 8.10 -15.40 -4.46
CA SER A 138 9.13 -14.43 -4.06
C SER A 138 9.54 -14.60 -2.59
N ILE A 139 8.62 -14.95 -1.69
CA ILE A 139 8.93 -15.21 -0.28
C ILE A 139 9.82 -16.45 -0.12
N ILE A 140 9.61 -17.51 -0.91
CA ILE A 140 10.44 -18.72 -0.86
C ILE A 140 11.92 -18.40 -1.17
N ARG A 141 12.19 -17.39 -2.01
CA ARG A 141 13.56 -17.00 -2.39
C ARG A 141 14.29 -16.13 -1.36
N ILE A 142 13.64 -15.71 -0.28
CA ILE A 142 14.22 -14.83 0.75
C ILE A 142 14.80 -15.64 1.92
N ARG A 143 14.53 -16.96 1.96
CA ARG A 143 15.17 -17.89 2.88
C ARG A 143 16.53 -18.34 2.41
#